data_AF-A0A2T6LCB9-F1
#
_entry.id   AF-A0A2T6LCB9-F1
#
_cell.length_a   1.000
_cell.length_b   1.000
_cell.length_c   1.000
_cell.angle_alpha   90.00
_cell.angle_beta   90.00
_cell.angle_gamma   90.00
#
_symmetry.space_group_name_H-M   'P 1'
#
loop_
_entity.id
_entity.type
_entity.pdbx_description
1 polymer ?
#
loop_
_entity_poly.entity_id
_entity_poly.type
_entity_poly.pdbx_seq_one_letter_code
_entity_poly.pdbx_strand_id
1 'polypeptide(L)'
;MNRRAPARLGTACAAIAMITVVGCTAAPPDASDPSTTTSTSTEEFVDMFAGYSQDYEPVATPAELASQSTLVVEGEISTVTDGRTWGSATDDPGANQSVVLNVAISEIHVGSAPEGSGDTVYVEVPSPGNVAFDAYASALPDGLTGVFYLIPAAMDTTDILDPDAGRPAGQPLFQMASPQGLVLGSSDGVLQLIEGDEYPEADLRDFIPESERFPVDPDTTPEPDVPAN
;
A
#
# COMPACT_ATOMS: atom_id res chain seq x y z
N MET A 1 1.62 -6.48 55.78
CA MET A 1 2.14 -5.49 56.75
C MET A 1 2.62 -4.28 55.97
N ASN A 2 2.10 -3.10 56.33
CA ASN A 2 2.64 -1.75 56.08
C ASN A 2 2.82 -1.28 54.63
N ARG A 3 2.56 -0.02 54.24
CA ARG A 3 1.85 1.15 54.81
C ARG A 3 1.74 2.15 53.66
N ARG A 4 0.65 2.91 53.65
CA ARG A 4 0.30 4.03 52.76
C ARG A 4 1.41 5.10 52.67
N ALA A 5 1.48 5.82 51.55
CA ALA A 5 1.39 7.29 51.53
C ALA A 5 1.06 7.83 50.11
N PRO A 6 0.12 8.79 49.98
CA PRO A 6 -0.28 9.45 48.73
C PRO A 6 0.24 10.91 48.62
N ALA A 7 -0.20 11.59 47.55
CA ALA A 7 -0.25 13.05 47.33
C ALA A 7 0.93 13.61 46.49
N ARG A 8 0.79 14.63 45.62
CA ARG A 8 -0.13 15.80 45.53
C ARG A 8 -0.24 16.18 44.04
N LEU A 9 -1.41 16.45 43.47
CA LEU A 9 -2.11 17.75 43.44
C LEU A 9 -1.19 18.95 43.18
N GLY A 10 -1.20 19.46 41.94
CA GLY A 10 -0.52 20.67 41.52
C GLY A 10 -1.31 21.36 40.41
N THR A 11 -2.49 21.87 40.76
CA THR A 11 -3.28 22.77 39.92
C THR A 11 -2.56 24.11 39.84
N ALA A 12 -2.10 24.50 38.65
CA ALA A 12 -1.64 25.85 38.37
C ALA A 12 -2.63 26.53 37.42
N CYS A 13 -3.51 27.33 38.01
CA CYS A 13 -4.25 28.38 37.31
C CYS A 13 -3.24 29.39 36.76
N ALA A 14 -3.13 29.52 35.45
CA ALA A 14 -2.48 30.66 34.81
C ALA A 14 -3.56 31.55 34.18
N ALA A 15 -3.60 32.78 34.68
CA ALA A 15 -4.59 33.80 34.39
C ALA A 15 -4.36 34.48 33.03
N ILE A 16 -5.49 34.65 32.33
CA ILE A 16 -5.91 35.74 31.46
C ILE A 16 -4.91 36.90 31.27
N ALA A 17 -4.56 37.16 30.01
CA ALA A 17 -4.23 38.49 29.52
C ALA A 17 -4.96 38.72 28.17
N MET A 18 -6.16 39.30 28.25
CA MET A 18 -6.89 39.84 27.10
C MET A 18 -6.25 41.18 26.71
N ILE A 19 -5.56 41.21 25.57
CA ILE A 19 -5.13 42.45 24.92
C ILE A 19 -6.03 42.64 23.70
N THR A 20 -7.05 43.49 23.82
CA THR A 20 -7.83 43.99 22.69
C THR A 20 -7.09 45.13 22.02
N VAL A 21 -6.35 44.83 20.94
CA VAL A 21 -5.86 45.84 20.00
C VAL A 21 -6.94 46.08 18.96
N VAL A 22 -7.60 47.24 19.04
CA VAL A 22 -8.47 47.75 17.97
C VAL A 22 -7.57 48.41 16.93
N GLY A 23 -7.20 47.64 15.90
CA GLY A 23 -6.51 48.12 14.71
C GLY A 23 -7.47 48.21 13.53
N CYS A 24 -7.74 49.43 13.05
CA CYS A 24 -8.31 49.65 11.73
C CYS A 24 -7.25 49.35 10.67
N THR A 25 -7.43 48.33 9.83
CA THR A 25 -6.64 48.20 8.60
C THR A 25 -7.32 47.28 7.58
N ALA A 26 -7.49 47.84 6.38
CA ALA A 26 -7.60 47.22 5.06
C ALA A 26 -8.71 46.18 4.81
N ALA A 27 -9.45 46.42 3.73
CA ALA A 27 -10.32 45.44 3.11
C ALA A 27 -9.56 44.10 2.94
N PRO A 28 -10.18 42.96 3.27
CA PRO A 28 -9.55 41.68 3.06
C PRO A 28 -9.23 41.55 1.57
N PRO A 29 -7.98 41.19 1.18
CA PRO A 29 -7.74 40.70 -0.17
C PRO A 29 -8.70 39.54 -0.39
N ASP A 30 -9.34 39.51 -1.56
CA ASP A 30 -10.12 38.38 -2.04
C ASP A 30 -9.44 37.08 -1.60
N ALA A 31 -10.13 36.33 -0.76
CA ALA A 31 -9.72 35.02 -0.32
C ALA A 31 -9.50 34.21 -1.59
N SER A 32 -8.25 34.12 -2.01
CA SER A 32 -7.84 33.29 -3.12
C SER A 32 -8.30 31.88 -2.77
N ASP A 33 -8.97 31.28 -3.76
CA ASP A 33 -9.66 30.01 -3.70
C ASP A 33 -8.96 28.99 -2.79
N PRO A 34 -9.73 28.20 -2.01
CA PRO A 34 -9.18 27.16 -1.18
C PRO A 34 -8.32 26.25 -2.04
N SER A 35 -7.10 26.05 -1.57
CA SER A 35 -6.11 25.08 -2.04
C SER A 35 -6.74 24.00 -2.91
N THR A 36 -6.53 24.10 -4.23
CA THR A 36 -6.66 22.97 -5.13
C THR A 36 -5.63 21.96 -4.65
N THR A 37 -6.06 21.12 -3.71
CA THR A 37 -5.28 19.98 -3.26
C THR A 37 -5.28 19.08 -4.47
N THR A 38 -4.16 19.07 -5.19
CA THR A 38 -3.96 18.14 -6.30
C THR A 38 -3.94 16.76 -5.66
N SER A 39 -5.10 16.10 -5.59
CA SER A 39 -5.16 14.70 -5.25
C SER A 39 -4.33 13.96 -6.30
N THR A 40 -3.27 13.29 -5.85
CA THR A 40 -2.49 12.42 -6.72
C THR A 40 -3.39 11.31 -7.24
N SER A 41 -3.27 10.97 -8.52
CA SER A 41 -4.09 9.92 -9.12
C SER A 41 -3.50 8.53 -8.84
N THR A 42 -4.33 7.48 -8.90
CA THR A 42 -3.85 6.11 -8.71
C THR A 42 -2.83 5.74 -9.78
N GLU A 43 -3.01 6.23 -11.01
CA GLU A 43 -2.10 6.02 -12.14
C GLU A 43 -0.72 6.62 -11.87
N GLU A 44 -0.64 7.86 -11.34
CA GLU A 44 0.64 8.48 -10.97
C GLU A 44 1.37 7.66 -9.89
N PHE A 45 0.63 7.11 -8.93
CA PHE A 45 1.20 6.23 -7.91
C PHE A 45 1.71 4.91 -8.49
N VAL A 46 0.94 4.27 -9.38
CA VAL A 46 1.33 3.03 -10.08
C VAL A 46 2.55 3.25 -10.98
N ASP A 47 2.62 4.37 -11.69
CA ASP A 47 3.74 4.75 -12.56
C ASP A 47 5.07 4.82 -11.79
N MET A 48 5.06 5.06 -10.47
CA MET A 48 6.28 5.03 -9.66
C MET A 48 6.91 3.64 -9.52
N PHE A 49 6.16 2.59 -9.85
CA PHE A 49 6.62 1.21 -9.85
C PHE A 49 7.03 0.73 -11.25
N ALA A 50 6.90 1.60 -12.26
CA ALA A 50 7.34 1.30 -13.62
C ALA A 50 8.84 0.97 -13.68
N GLY A 51 9.18 -0.02 -14.52
CA GLY A 51 10.56 -0.46 -14.72
C GLY A 51 10.99 -1.62 -13.82
N TYR A 52 10.14 -2.07 -12.88
CA TYR A 52 10.27 -3.41 -12.34
C TYR A 52 9.74 -4.43 -13.35
N SER A 53 10.45 -5.55 -13.51
CA SER A 53 9.99 -6.68 -14.32
C SER A 53 10.51 -7.96 -13.70
N GLN A 54 9.72 -9.02 -13.77
CA GLN A 54 10.08 -10.33 -13.27
C GLN A 54 9.57 -11.38 -14.25
N ASP A 55 10.39 -12.39 -14.54
CA ASP A 55 9.91 -13.54 -15.30
C ASP A 55 8.92 -14.33 -14.42
N TYR A 56 7.69 -14.49 -14.88
CA TYR A 56 6.67 -15.27 -14.20
C TYR A 56 5.72 -15.95 -15.20
N GLU A 57 4.99 -16.96 -14.72
CA GLU A 57 3.90 -17.57 -15.47
C GLU A 57 2.58 -16.96 -14.98
N PRO A 58 1.85 -16.20 -15.82
CA PRO A 58 0.60 -15.57 -15.41
C PRO A 58 -0.48 -16.61 -15.16
N VAL A 59 -1.31 -16.35 -14.16
CA VAL A 59 -2.50 -17.16 -13.88
C VAL A 59 -3.73 -16.56 -14.53
N ALA A 60 -4.71 -17.41 -14.83
CA ALA A 60 -5.88 -17.00 -15.58
C ALA A 60 -7.07 -16.56 -14.71
N THR A 61 -7.01 -16.77 -13.38
CA THR A 61 -8.14 -16.51 -12.48
C THR A 61 -7.71 -16.08 -11.07
N PRO A 62 -8.57 -15.34 -10.32
CA PRO A 62 -8.33 -14.98 -8.93
C PRO A 62 -8.18 -16.21 -8.03
N ALA A 63 -8.98 -17.25 -8.27
CA ALA A 63 -8.93 -18.49 -7.50
C ALA A 63 -7.58 -19.22 -7.66
N GLU A 64 -7.00 -19.19 -8.86
CA GLU A 64 -5.68 -19.74 -9.11
C GLU A 64 -4.60 -18.91 -8.40
N LEU A 65 -4.68 -17.58 -8.47
CA LEU A 65 -3.77 -16.68 -7.74
C LEU A 65 -3.86 -16.86 -6.22
N ALA A 66 -5.08 -17.02 -5.70
CA ALA A 66 -5.37 -17.33 -4.30
C ALA A 66 -4.73 -18.65 -3.87
N SER A 67 -4.72 -19.66 -4.73
CA SER A 67 -4.11 -20.97 -4.43
C SER A 67 -2.58 -20.91 -4.25
N GLN A 68 -1.94 -19.88 -4.82
CA GLN A 68 -0.51 -19.59 -4.66
C GLN A 68 -0.23 -18.68 -3.45
N SER A 69 -1.28 -18.15 -2.83
CA SER A 69 -1.20 -17.19 -1.73
C SER A 69 -1.43 -17.86 -0.38
N THR A 70 -0.77 -17.34 0.66
CA THR A 70 -1.03 -17.76 2.05
C THR A 70 -2.09 -16.87 2.72
N LEU A 71 -2.25 -15.65 2.22
CA LEU A 71 -3.14 -14.63 2.74
C LEU A 71 -3.69 -13.85 1.54
N VAL A 72 -5.00 -13.62 1.51
CA VAL A 72 -5.63 -12.69 0.55
C VAL A 72 -6.50 -11.73 1.34
N VAL A 73 -6.25 -10.44 1.19
CA VAL A 73 -6.97 -9.38 1.91
C VAL A 73 -7.47 -8.30 0.97
N GLU A 74 -8.62 -7.74 1.30
CA GLU A 74 -9.05 -6.43 0.81
C GLU A 74 -8.67 -5.39 1.88
N GLY A 75 -8.23 -4.21 1.46
CA GLY A 75 -7.88 -3.15 2.41
C GLY A 75 -7.51 -1.82 1.77
N GLU A 76 -7.26 -0.84 2.64
CA GLU A 76 -6.81 0.52 2.27
C GLU A 76 -5.32 0.68 2.57
N ILE A 77 -4.56 1.22 1.62
CA ILE A 77 -3.17 1.60 1.85
C ILE A 77 -3.18 2.90 2.67
N SER A 78 -2.89 2.77 3.96
CA SER A 78 -2.93 3.91 4.89
C SER A 78 -1.67 4.76 4.87
N THR A 79 -0.51 4.16 4.55
CA THR A 79 0.78 4.85 4.47
C THR A 79 1.80 3.99 3.74
N VAL A 80 2.86 4.63 3.24
CA VAL A 80 4.06 3.97 2.71
C VAL A 80 5.23 4.28 3.64
N THR A 81 6.01 3.26 3.97
CA THR A 81 7.20 3.37 4.81
C THR A 81 8.42 2.80 4.09
N ASP A 82 9.61 3.14 4.59
CA ASP A 82 10.86 2.62 4.05
C ASP A 82 10.96 1.10 4.23
N GLY A 83 11.36 0.38 3.19
CA GLY A 83 11.45 -1.09 3.20
C GLY A 83 12.86 -1.61 3.46
N ARG A 84 13.06 -2.91 3.18
CA ARG A 84 14.37 -3.55 3.32
C ARG A 84 15.33 -3.09 2.22
N THR A 85 16.61 -3.08 2.56
CA THR A 85 17.71 -2.95 1.59
C THR A 85 18.45 -4.28 1.49
N TRP A 86 18.54 -4.82 0.28
CA TRP A 86 19.34 -6.00 -0.05
C TRP A 86 20.65 -5.55 -0.68
N GLY A 87 21.79 -5.93 -0.10
CA GLY A 87 23.10 -5.54 -0.58
C GLY A 87 24.16 -5.67 0.51
N SER A 88 25.42 -5.55 0.11
CA SER A 88 26.54 -5.69 1.04
C SER A 88 26.74 -4.48 1.95
N ALA A 89 26.27 -3.30 1.51
CA ALA A 89 26.32 -2.04 2.23
C ALA A 89 25.25 -1.07 1.68
N THR A 90 24.94 0.00 2.43
CA THR A 90 23.95 1.01 2.02
C THR A 90 24.37 1.78 0.76
N ASP A 91 25.68 1.91 0.53
CA ASP A 91 26.27 2.57 -0.65
C ASP A 91 26.66 1.58 -1.76
N ASP A 92 26.25 0.32 -1.65
CA ASP A 92 26.45 -0.68 -2.69
C ASP A 92 25.65 -0.29 -3.94
N PRO A 93 26.30 -0.04 -5.10
CA PRO A 93 25.60 0.32 -6.33
C PRO A 93 24.69 -0.80 -6.86
N GLY A 94 24.87 -2.03 -6.39
CA GLY A 94 23.98 -3.17 -6.66
C GLY A 94 22.93 -3.39 -5.58
N ALA A 95 22.83 -2.52 -4.58
CA ALA A 95 21.78 -2.62 -3.58
C ALA A 95 20.41 -2.43 -4.22
N ASN A 96 19.46 -3.27 -3.80
CA ASN A 96 18.05 -3.11 -4.13
C ASN A 96 17.33 -2.60 -2.89
N GLN A 97 16.33 -1.74 -3.11
CA GLN A 97 15.49 -1.21 -2.06
C GLN A 97 14.02 -1.57 -2.33
N SER A 98 13.26 -1.72 -1.26
CA SER A 98 11.80 -1.83 -1.30
C SER A 98 11.17 -0.69 -0.53
N VAL A 99 9.85 -0.56 -0.69
CA VAL A 99 9.00 0.18 0.23
C VAL A 99 7.99 -0.79 0.84
N VAL A 100 7.41 -0.40 1.98
CA VAL A 100 6.37 -1.18 2.65
C VAL A 100 5.07 -0.40 2.66
N LEU A 101 4.04 -1.01 2.06
CA LEU A 101 2.67 -0.53 2.08
C LEU A 101 2.00 -1.04 3.36
N ASN A 102 1.46 -0.11 4.17
CA ASN A 102 0.73 -0.45 5.38
C ASN A 102 -0.76 -0.53 5.05
N VAL A 103 -1.25 -1.76 4.88
CA VAL A 103 -2.62 -2.04 4.44
C VAL A 103 -3.51 -2.23 5.65
N ALA A 104 -4.45 -1.31 5.87
CA ALA A 104 -5.53 -1.48 6.83
C ALA A 104 -6.56 -2.46 6.26
N ILE A 105 -6.71 -3.61 6.91
CA ILE A 105 -7.53 -4.73 6.43
C ILE A 105 -9.01 -4.39 6.60
N SER A 106 -9.79 -4.48 5.51
CA SER A 106 -11.26 -4.45 5.56
C SER A 106 -11.86 -5.86 5.57
N GLU A 107 -11.29 -6.78 4.78
CA GLU A 107 -11.78 -8.15 4.63
C GLU A 107 -10.64 -9.14 4.38
N ILE A 108 -10.81 -10.39 4.83
CA ILE A 108 -9.86 -11.48 4.61
C ILE A 108 -10.58 -12.59 3.83
N HIS A 109 -10.11 -12.88 2.62
CA HIS A 109 -10.66 -13.92 1.76
C HIS A 109 -9.97 -15.27 1.97
N VAL A 110 -8.66 -15.27 2.18
CA VAL A 110 -7.84 -16.47 2.38
C VAL A 110 -6.89 -16.29 3.55
N GLY A 111 -6.70 -17.35 4.34
CA GLY A 111 -5.75 -17.36 5.44
C GLY A 111 -6.30 -16.75 6.71
N SER A 112 -5.45 -16.08 7.48
CA SER A 112 -5.82 -15.40 8.72
C SER A 112 -4.87 -14.23 8.97
N ALA A 113 -5.39 -13.16 9.56
CA ALA A 113 -4.55 -12.05 9.98
C ALA A 113 -3.47 -12.53 10.94
N PRO A 114 -2.23 -12.01 10.84
CA PRO A 114 -1.19 -12.37 11.79
C PRO A 114 -1.54 -12.05 13.23
N GLU A 115 -1.11 -12.91 14.16
CA GLU A 115 -1.28 -12.61 15.57
C GLU A 115 -0.51 -11.33 15.94
N GLY A 116 -1.21 -10.40 16.57
CA GLY A 116 -0.60 -9.16 17.06
C GLY A 116 -0.41 -8.06 16.03
N SER A 117 -0.74 -8.28 14.74
CA SER A 117 -0.68 -7.22 13.71
C SER A 117 -1.82 -6.22 13.77
N GLY A 118 -2.79 -6.43 14.68
CA GLY A 118 -4.02 -5.67 14.68
C GLY A 118 -4.76 -5.86 13.35
N ASP A 119 -5.29 -4.77 12.82
CA ASP A 119 -5.99 -4.74 11.54
C ASP A 119 -5.07 -4.23 10.40
N THR A 120 -3.76 -4.45 10.49
CA THR A 120 -2.78 -3.98 9.49
C THR A 120 -1.91 -5.13 8.98
N VAL A 121 -1.66 -5.15 7.67
CA VAL A 121 -0.68 -6.01 7.00
C VAL A 121 0.40 -5.13 6.37
N TYR A 122 1.66 -5.58 6.47
CA TYR A 122 2.83 -4.89 5.93
C TYR A 122 3.26 -5.59 4.65
N VAL A 123 3.06 -4.93 3.50
CA VAL A 123 3.33 -5.49 2.17
C VAL A 123 4.57 -4.83 1.59
N GLU A 124 5.64 -5.60 1.44
CA GLU A 124 6.86 -5.21 0.76
C GLU A 124 6.66 -5.23 -0.76
N VAL A 125 7.04 -4.14 -1.41
CA VAL A 125 7.03 -4.00 -2.86
C VAL A 125 8.38 -3.42 -3.33
N PRO A 126 8.90 -3.83 -4.50
CA PRO A 126 10.13 -3.28 -5.06
C PRO A 126 10.08 -1.76 -5.24
N SER A 127 11.22 -1.08 -5.07
CA SER A 127 11.37 0.36 -5.28
C SER A 127 12.31 0.63 -6.47
N PRO A 128 11.82 0.57 -7.72
CA PRO A 128 12.67 0.72 -8.90
C PRO A 128 13.38 2.07 -8.93
N GLY A 129 14.62 2.07 -9.42
CA GLY A 129 15.41 3.30 -9.56
C GLY A 129 15.88 3.94 -8.24
N ASN A 130 15.78 3.23 -7.11
CA ASN A 130 16.13 3.74 -5.78
C ASN A 130 15.41 5.04 -5.43
N VAL A 131 14.15 5.17 -5.86
CA VAL A 131 13.27 6.26 -5.45
C VAL A 131 13.09 6.18 -3.93
N ALA A 132 13.23 7.32 -3.24
CA ALA A 132 13.09 7.37 -1.79
C ALA A 132 11.63 7.14 -1.37
N PHE A 133 11.41 6.44 -0.24
CA PHE A 133 10.07 6.11 0.24
C PHE A 133 9.16 7.35 0.44
N ASP A 134 9.73 8.49 0.83
CA ASP A 134 8.98 9.75 1.01
C ASP A 134 8.28 10.20 -0.29
N ALA A 135 8.84 9.87 -1.46
CA ALA A 135 8.21 10.18 -2.74
C ALA A 135 6.93 9.34 -2.94
N TYR A 136 6.99 8.03 -2.66
CA TYR A 136 5.81 7.16 -2.70
C TYR A 136 4.76 7.58 -1.68
N ALA A 137 5.18 7.91 -0.45
CA ALA A 137 4.28 8.39 0.58
C ALA A 137 3.58 9.71 0.19
N SER A 138 4.28 10.59 -0.54
CA SER A 138 3.71 11.86 -1.02
C SER A 138 2.80 11.69 -2.24
N ALA A 139 2.98 10.61 -3.01
CA ALA A 139 2.18 10.29 -4.18
C ALA A 139 1.00 9.35 -3.88
N LEU A 140 0.92 8.81 -2.65
CA LEU A 140 -0.16 7.91 -2.27
C LEU A 140 -1.52 8.65 -2.29
N PRO A 141 -2.49 8.23 -3.11
CA PRO A 141 -3.83 8.79 -3.10
C PRO A 141 -4.55 8.48 -1.78
N ASP A 142 -5.31 9.45 -1.26
CA ASP A 142 -6.15 9.24 -0.08
C ASP A 142 -7.20 8.16 -0.34
N GLY A 143 -7.34 7.20 0.57
CA GLY A 143 -8.36 6.15 0.48
C GLY A 143 -8.10 5.11 -0.60
N LEU A 144 -6.85 4.97 -1.07
CA LEU A 144 -6.50 3.98 -2.07
C LEU A 144 -6.75 2.55 -1.53
N THR A 145 -7.69 1.85 -2.15
CA THR A 145 -8.08 0.48 -1.77
C THR A 145 -7.60 -0.53 -2.78
N GLY A 146 -7.47 -1.79 -2.35
CA GLY A 146 -7.03 -2.87 -3.21
C GLY A 146 -7.27 -4.27 -2.66
N VAL A 147 -6.98 -5.26 -3.50
CA VAL A 147 -6.94 -6.69 -3.16
C VAL A 147 -5.48 -7.16 -3.25
N PHE A 148 -5.00 -7.80 -2.19
CA PHE A 148 -3.60 -8.16 -2.00
C PHE A 148 -3.46 -9.67 -1.82
N TYR A 149 -2.77 -10.32 -2.75
CA TYR A 149 -2.45 -11.74 -2.78
C TYR A 149 -1.04 -11.98 -2.28
N LEU A 150 -0.93 -12.51 -1.07
CA LEU A 150 0.26 -12.38 -0.25
C LEU A 150 0.86 -13.71 0.20
N ILE A 151 2.18 -13.74 0.21
CA ILE A 151 3.01 -14.77 0.84
C ILE A 151 3.96 -14.12 1.85
N PRO A 152 4.45 -14.84 2.87
CA PRO A 152 5.42 -14.29 3.81
C PRO A 152 6.68 -13.86 3.05
N ALA A 153 7.18 -12.67 3.33
CA ALA A 153 8.41 -12.19 2.73
C ALA A 153 9.57 -13.10 3.16
N ALA A 154 10.33 -13.60 2.19
CA ALA A 154 11.43 -14.49 2.48
C ALA A 154 12.60 -13.74 3.15
N MET A 155 13.30 -14.42 4.06
CA MET A 155 14.68 -14.07 4.37
C MET A 155 15.52 -14.63 3.23
N ASP A 156 15.85 -13.79 2.27
CA ASP A 156 16.67 -14.20 1.13
C ASP A 156 18.09 -14.56 1.60
N THR A 157 18.81 -15.31 0.78
CA THR A 157 20.24 -15.62 1.00
C THR A 157 21.15 -14.42 0.78
N THR A 158 20.64 -13.38 0.13
CA THR A 158 21.28 -12.09 -0.04
C THR A 158 21.34 -11.35 1.30
N ASP A 159 22.45 -10.67 1.58
CA ASP A 159 22.60 -9.88 2.81
C ASP A 159 21.51 -8.79 2.86
N ILE A 160 20.66 -8.87 3.88
CA ILE A 160 19.65 -7.85 4.20
C ILE A 160 20.22 -7.00 5.33
N LEU A 161 20.38 -5.70 5.07
CA LEU A 161 21.02 -4.78 6.02
C LEU A 161 20.16 -4.55 7.27
N ASP A 162 18.86 -4.38 7.08
CA ASP A 162 17.86 -4.27 8.15
C ASP A 162 16.67 -5.20 7.85
N PRO A 163 16.61 -6.40 8.44
CA PRO A 163 15.53 -7.34 8.17
C PRO A 163 14.19 -6.89 8.76
N ASP A 164 14.18 -5.95 9.71
CA ASP A 164 12.98 -5.49 10.41
C ASP A 164 12.44 -4.15 9.87
N ALA A 165 13.04 -3.60 8.81
CA ALA A 165 12.62 -2.35 8.19
C ALA A 165 11.14 -2.38 7.73
N GLY A 166 10.53 -1.19 7.75
CA GLY A 166 9.17 -0.92 7.25
C GLY A 166 8.01 -1.44 8.10
N ARG A 167 8.28 -2.01 9.27
CA ARG A 167 7.22 -2.54 10.14
C ARG A 167 7.58 -2.50 11.63
N PRO A 168 6.58 -2.56 12.53
CA PRO A 168 6.85 -2.72 13.96
C PRO A 168 7.57 -4.04 14.27
N ALA A 169 8.41 -4.02 15.30
CA ALA A 169 9.19 -5.18 15.72
C ALA A 169 8.28 -6.41 15.99
N GLY A 170 8.67 -7.55 15.40
CA GLY A 170 7.94 -8.82 15.54
C GLY A 170 6.72 -8.98 14.65
N GLN A 171 6.35 -7.95 13.87
CA GLN A 171 5.30 -8.10 12.86
C GLN A 171 5.83 -8.85 11.64
N PRO A 172 5.00 -9.70 11.02
CA PRO A 172 5.38 -10.31 9.76
C PRO A 172 5.42 -9.28 8.65
N LEU A 173 6.31 -9.52 7.69
CA LEU A 173 6.34 -8.84 6.42
C LEU A 173 5.80 -9.81 5.36
N PHE A 174 4.99 -9.29 4.45
CA PHE A 174 4.47 -10.02 3.31
C PHE A 174 5.05 -9.44 2.02
N GLN A 175 5.01 -10.24 0.97
CA GLN A 175 5.26 -9.81 -0.40
C GLN A 175 4.15 -10.37 -1.29
N MET A 176 4.02 -9.84 -2.49
CA MET A 176 3.09 -10.36 -3.49
C MET A 176 3.43 -11.82 -3.85
N ALA A 177 2.40 -12.65 -4.03
CA ALA A 177 2.55 -14.05 -4.45
C ALA A 177 3.08 -14.16 -5.89
N SER A 178 2.71 -13.20 -6.74
CA SER A 178 3.20 -13.01 -8.11
C SER A 178 3.08 -11.52 -8.49
N PRO A 179 3.64 -11.08 -9.63
CA PRO A 179 3.44 -9.72 -10.15
C PRO A 179 1.98 -9.28 -10.30
N GLN A 180 1.05 -10.22 -10.55
CA GLN A 180 -0.40 -9.96 -10.62
C GLN A 180 -1.05 -9.80 -9.23
N GLY A 181 -0.29 -10.01 -8.15
CA GLY A 181 -0.80 -10.17 -6.79
C GLY A 181 -1.23 -8.89 -6.07
N LEU A 182 -1.13 -7.73 -6.70
CA LEU A 182 -1.45 -6.46 -6.06
C LEU A 182 -2.32 -5.61 -6.99
N VAL A 183 -3.60 -5.57 -6.66
CA VAL A 183 -4.67 -5.01 -7.49
C VAL A 183 -5.26 -3.80 -6.77
N LEU A 184 -5.32 -2.65 -7.43
CA LEU A 184 -5.70 -1.37 -6.85
C LEU A 184 -6.94 -0.79 -7.53
N GLY A 185 -7.86 -0.23 -6.76
CA GLY A 185 -9.00 0.51 -7.28
C GLY A 185 -8.59 1.91 -7.73
N SER A 186 -9.16 2.37 -8.83
CA SER A 186 -9.09 3.77 -9.28
C SER A 186 -10.49 4.34 -9.52
N SER A 187 -10.57 5.62 -9.89
CA SER A 187 -11.85 6.24 -10.26
C SER A 187 -12.46 5.64 -11.52
N ASP A 188 -11.64 5.08 -12.40
CA ASP A 188 -12.02 4.68 -13.75
C ASP A 188 -11.98 3.15 -13.95
N GLY A 189 -11.58 2.39 -12.91
CA GLY A 189 -11.58 0.94 -12.92
C GLY A 189 -10.60 0.36 -11.91
N VAL A 190 -9.79 -0.60 -12.37
CA VAL A 190 -8.80 -1.30 -11.55
C VAL A 190 -7.44 -1.32 -12.27
N LEU A 191 -6.37 -1.22 -11.50
CA LEU A 191 -4.97 -1.22 -11.96
C LEU A 191 -4.18 -2.32 -11.25
N GLN A 192 -3.33 -3.05 -11.97
CA GLN A 192 -2.32 -3.91 -11.34
C GLN A 192 -1.03 -3.12 -11.09
N LEU A 193 -0.52 -3.16 -9.85
CA LEU A 193 0.59 -2.28 -9.45
C LEU A 193 1.88 -2.54 -10.22
N ILE A 194 2.23 -3.81 -10.43
CA ILE A 194 3.52 -4.19 -11.02
C ILE A 194 3.43 -4.36 -12.52
N GLU A 195 2.39 -5.04 -13.02
CA GLU A 195 2.19 -5.21 -14.46
C GLU A 195 1.83 -3.88 -15.14
N GLY A 196 1.18 -2.97 -14.42
CA GLY A 196 0.64 -1.73 -14.98
C GLY A 196 -0.61 -1.95 -15.84
N ASP A 197 -1.16 -3.17 -15.85
CA ASP A 197 -2.38 -3.48 -16.59
C ASP A 197 -3.57 -2.69 -16.04
N GLU A 198 -4.33 -2.11 -16.97
CA GLU A 198 -5.54 -1.35 -16.67
C GLU A 198 -6.78 -2.13 -17.09
N TYR A 199 -7.76 -2.18 -16.18
CA TYR A 199 -9.04 -2.83 -16.38
C TYR A 199 -10.14 -1.78 -16.24
N PRO A 200 -10.41 -1.01 -17.31
CA PRO A 200 -11.41 0.05 -17.26
C PRO A 200 -12.79 -0.55 -16.99
N GLU A 201 -13.60 0.17 -16.20
CA GLU A 201 -14.94 -0.25 -15.79
C GLU A 201 -15.02 -1.52 -14.90
N ALA A 202 -13.88 -2.15 -14.57
CA ALA A 202 -13.84 -3.27 -13.65
C ALA A 202 -14.02 -2.82 -12.19
N ASP A 203 -14.54 -3.70 -11.35
CA ASP A 203 -14.67 -3.48 -9.90
C ASP A 203 -13.65 -4.34 -9.16
N LEU A 204 -13.13 -3.90 -8.01
CA LEU A 204 -12.20 -4.70 -7.19
C LEU A 204 -12.79 -6.08 -6.83
N ARG A 205 -14.12 -6.18 -6.72
CA ARG A 205 -14.82 -7.46 -6.51
C ARG A 205 -14.68 -8.45 -7.65
N ASP A 206 -14.31 -8.02 -8.85
CA ASP A 206 -13.99 -8.94 -9.93
C ASP A 206 -12.65 -9.66 -9.68
N PHE A 207 -11.82 -9.14 -8.76
CA PHE A 207 -10.48 -9.64 -8.46
C PHE A 207 -10.38 -10.36 -7.12
N ILE A 208 -11.48 -10.60 -6.40
CA ILE A 208 -11.46 -11.44 -5.19
C ILE A 208 -11.47 -12.93 -5.56
N PRO A 209 -10.96 -13.84 -4.70
CA PRO A 209 -10.85 -15.27 -5.00
C PRO A 209 -12.17 -15.95 -5.38
N GLU A 210 -13.29 -15.46 -4.83
CA GLU A 210 -14.63 -15.99 -5.07
C GLU A 210 -15.26 -15.48 -6.39
N SER A 211 -14.63 -14.55 -7.09
CA SER A 211 -15.16 -13.99 -8.33
C SER A 211 -15.24 -15.04 -9.44
N GLU A 212 -16.41 -15.14 -10.08
CA GLU A 212 -16.60 -15.92 -11.31
C GLU A 212 -16.10 -15.18 -12.56
N ARG A 213 -15.84 -13.87 -12.44
CA ARG A 213 -15.43 -12.99 -13.52
C ARG A 213 -14.01 -12.51 -13.26
N PHE A 214 -13.03 -13.10 -13.94
CA PHE A 214 -11.74 -12.44 -14.10
C PHE A 214 -11.81 -11.58 -15.35
N PRO A 215 -11.30 -10.33 -15.34
CA PRO A 215 -11.19 -9.61 -16.58
C PRO A 215 -10.26 -10.39 -17.51
N VAL A 216 -10.84 -10.87 -18.60
CA VAL A 216 -10.08 -11.36 -19.73
C VAL A 216 -9.49 -10.13 -20.40
N ASP A 217 -8.20 -10.18 -20.71
CA ASP A 217 -7.52 -9.15 -21.48
C ASP A 217 -8.43 -8.71 -22.65
N PRO A 218 -8.78 -7.42 -22.78
CA PRO A 218 -9.69 -6.96 -23.81
C PRO A 218 -9.22 -7.33 -25.23
N ASP A 219 -7.93 -7.57 -25.43
CA ASP A 219 -7.36 -8.01 -26.70
C ASP A 219 -7.47 -9.53 -26.95
N THR A 220 -7.86 -10.30 -25.94
CA THR A 220 -8.30 -11.70 -26.13
C THR A 220 -9.73 -11.72 -26.68
N THR A 221 -9.89 -11.27 -27.93
CA THR A 221 -11.08 -11.65 -28.69
C THR A 221 -11.11 -13.19 -28.66
N PRO A 222 -12.15 -13.85 -28.08
CA PRO A 222 -12.20 -15.30 -28.08
C PRO A 222 -12.10 -15.72 -29.54
N GLU A 223 -11.02 -16.43 -29.88
CA GLU A 223 -10.82 -16.96 -31.22
C GLU A 223 -12.10 -17.74 -31.54
N PRO A 224 -12.88 -17.35 -32.57
CA PRO A 224 -14.16 -17.99 -32.81
C PRO A 224 -13.88 -19.47 -33.01
N ASP A 225 -14.52 -20.32 -32.20
CA ASP A 225 -14.44 -21.78 -32.31
C ASP A 225 -14.60 -22.16 -33.78
N VAL A 226 -13.50 -22.45 -34.47
CA VAL A 226 -13.53 -22.88 -35.87
C VAL A 226 -13.92 -24.35 -35.80
N PRO A 227 -15.14 -24.74 -36.19
CA PRO A 227 -15.53 -26.15 -36.16
C PRO A 227 -14.59 -26.93 -37.08
N ALA A 228 -14.00 -28.01 -36.55
CA ALA A 228 -13.23 -28.94 -37.36
C ALA A 228 -14.15 -29.55 -38.43
N ASN A 229 -13.81 -29.32 -39.71
CA ASN A 229 -14.48 -29.94 -40.86
C ASN A 229 -14.08 -31.40 -41.05
#